data_AF-A0A8B2HPM6-F1
#
_entry.id   AF-A0A8B2HPM6-F1
#
_cell.length_a   1.000
_cell.length_b   1.000
_cell.length_c   1.000
_cell.angle_alpha   90.00
_cell.angle_beta   90.00
_cell.angle_gamma   90.00
#
_symmetry.space_group_name_H-M   'P 1'
#
loop_
_entity.id
_entity.type
_entity.pdbx_description
1 polymer ?
#
loop_
_entity_poly.entity_id
_entity_poly.type
_entity_poly.pdbx_seq_one_letter_code
_entity_poly.pdbx_strand_id
1 'polypeptide(L)' 'MTDKKKKAKLIILLGVIWVVITLPLPWIINNPEVSSEQFNIILGIIGILSIPFIVLGVVWTLKPELTT' A
#
# COMPACT_ATOMS: atom_id res chain seq x y z
N MET A 1 -25.93 -8.41 1.59
CA MET A 1 -24.90 -7.49 2.16
C MET A 1 -25.05 -6.16 1.45
N THR A 2 -25.22 -5.04 2.18
CA THR A 2 -25.40 -3.71 1.55
C THR A 2 -24.11 -3.25 0.86
N ASP A 3 -24.21 -2.44 -0.17
CA ASP A 3 -23.04 -2.01 -0.96
C ASP A 3 -22.03 -1.21 -0.13
N LYS A 4 -22.51 -0.47 0.87
CA LYS A 4 -21.65 0.18 1.87
C LYS A 4 -20.77 -0.81 2.64
N LYS A 5 -21.30 -1.97 3.03
CA LYS A 5 -20.55 -3.02 3.74
C LYS A 5 -19.52 -3.70 2.84
N LYS A 6 -19.84 -3.93 1.55
CA LYS A 6 -18.89 -4.44 0.55
C LYS A 6 -17.73 -3.48 0.34
N LYS A 7 -18.02 -2.19 0.14
CA LYS A 7 -17.00 -1.14 -0.05
C LYS A 7 -16.07 -1.01 1.16
N ALA A 8 -16.63 -1.01 2.38
CA ALA A 8 -15.83 -1.00 3.60
C ALA A 8 -14.89 -2.22 3.69
N LYS A 9 -15.39 -3.43 3.39
CA LYS A 9 -14.58 -4.65 3.38
C LYS A 9 -13.43 -4.59 2.36
N LEU A 10 -13.68 -4.02 1.18
CA LEU A 10 -12.65 -3.83 0.16
C LEU A 10 -11.56 -2.84 0.61
N ILE A 11 -11.94 -1.70 1.20
CA ILE A 11 -10.98 -0.72 1.72
C ILE A 11 -10.11 -1.33 2.81
N ILE A 12 -10.72 -2.05 3.76
CA ILE A 12 -10.00 -2.73 4.84
C ILE A 12 -9.04 -3.77 4.25
N LEU A 13 -9.49 -4.58 3.28
CA LEU A 13 -8.64 -5.56 2.62
C LEU A 13 -7.43 -4.91 1.95
N LEU A 14 -7.64 -3.84 1.19
CA LEU A 14 -6.56 -3.12 0.53
C LEU A 14 -5.60 -2.47 1.51
N GLY A 15 -6.11 -1.88 2.60
CA GLY A 15 -5.29 -1.34 3.68
C GLY A 15 -4.41 -2.41 4.35
N VAL A 16 -4.96 -3.58 4.64
CA VAL A 16 -4.19 -4.70 5.20
C VAL A 16 -3.09 -5.16 4.26
N ILE A 17 -3.41 -5.33 2.96
CA ILE A 17 -2.40 -5.73 1.96
C ILE A 17 -1.27 -4.69 1.89
N TRP A 18 -1.59 -3.41 1.88
CA TRP A 18 -0.59 -2.35 1.85
C TRP A 18 0.29 -2.33 3.11
N VAL A 19 -0.29 -2.56 4.29
CA VAL A 19 0.46 -2.70 5.56
C VAL A 19 1.43 -3.89 5.50
N VAL A 20 1.00 -5.03 4.94
CA VAL A 20 1.87 -6.22 4.79
C VAL A 20 3.03 -5.94 3.84
N ILE A 21 2.78 -5.24 2.72
CA ILE A 21 3.82 -4.89 1.74
C ILE A 21 4.87 -3.95 2.36
N THR A 22 4.42 -3.00 3.17
CA THR A 22 5.29 -2.02 3.85
C THR A 22 5.93 -2.59 5.12
N LEU A 23 5.54 -3.79 5.54
CA LEU A 23 6.02 -4.44 6.75
C LEU A 23 7.55 -4.47 6.80
N PRO A 24 8.34 -4.81 5.77
CA PRO A 24 9.80 -4.84 5.92
C PRO A 24 10.46 -3.53 6.38
N LEU A 25 9.82 -2.37 6.19
CA LEU A 25 10.42 -1.05 6.43
C LEU A 25 11.01 -0.85 7.85
N PRO A 26 10.30 -1.11 8.95
CA PRO A 26 10.85 -0.90 10.30
C PRO A 26 12.07 -1.77 10.64
N TRP A 27 12.28 -2.88 9.92
CA TRP A 27 13.41 -3.78 10.13
C TRP A 27 14.64 -3.42 9.28
N ILE A 28 14.44 -2.67 8.19
CA ILE A 28 15.51 -2.30 7.26
C ILE A 28 15.95 -0.84 7.39
N ILE A 29 15.07 0.04 7.88
CA ILE A 29 15.41 1.46 8.09
C ILE A 29 16.45 1.56 9.21
N ASN A 30 17.55 2.27 8.94
CA ASN A 30 18.66 2.49 9.87
C ASN A 30 19.31 1.20 10.39
N ASN A 31 19.14 0.07 9.68
CA ASN A 31 19.77 -1.18 10.06
C ASN A 31 21.19 -1.27 9.46
N PRO A 32 22.26 -1.30 10.29
CA PRO A 32 23.62 -1.36 9.80
C PRO A 32 23.99 -2.69 9.13
N GLU A 33 23.18 -3.74 9.32
CA GLU A 33 23.38 -5.06 8.69
C GLU A 33 22.80 -5.12 7.27
N VAL A 34 22.03 -4.12 6.84
CA VAL A 34 21.43 -4.05 5.51
C VAL A 34 22.26 -3.14 4.61
N SER A 35 22.72 -3.67 3.48
CA SER A 35 23.47 -2.86 2.51
C SER A 35 22.57 -1.79 1.87
N SER A 36 23.15 -0.65 1.50
CA SER A 36 22.43 0.43 0.81
C SER A 36 21.77 -0.06 -0.49
N GLU A 37 22.40 -1.00 -1.19
CA GLU A 37 21.86 -1.59 -2.42
C GLU A 37 20.62 -2.45 -2.13
N GLN A 38 20.66 -3.32 -1.13
CA GLN A 38 19.51 -4.12 -0.70
C GLN A 38 18.36 -3.23 -0.22
N PHE A 39 18.67 -2.18 0.56
CA PHE A 39 17.70 -1.20 1.03
C PHE A 39 16.99 -0.51 -0.14
N ASN A 40 17.73 -0.04 -1.14
CA ASN A 40 17.19 0.63 -2.31
C ASN A 40 16.32 -0.30 -3.18
N ILE A 41 16.72 -1.56 -3.34
CA ILE A 41 15.92 -2.57 -4.06
C ILE A 41 14.58 -2.79 -3.35
N ILE A 42 14.59 -2.99 -2.03
CA ILE A 42 13.36 -3.20 -1.26
C ILE A 42 12.47 -1.95 -1.31
N LEU A 43 13.04 -0.77 -1.16
CA LEU A 43 12.30 0.49 -1.33
C LEU A 43 11.66 0.62 -2.71
N GLY A 44 12.39 0.26 -3.78
CA GLY A 44 11.86 0.28 -5.14
C GLY A 44 10.66 -0.65 -5.30
N ILE A 45 10.74 -1.87 -4.77
CA ILE A 45 9.64 -2.84 -4.79
C ILE A 45 8.43 -2.30 -4.03
N ILE A 46 8.62 -1.82 -2.80
CA ILE A 46 7.53 -1.25 -1.98
C ILE A 46 6.90 -0.04 -2.67
N GLY A 47 7.71 0.81 -3.28
CA GLY A 47 7.26 1.98 -4.04
C GLY A 47 6.33 1.58 -5.20
N ILE A 48 6.77 0.66 -6.06
CA ILE A 48 5.98 0.17 -7.19
C ILE A 48 4.69 -0.49 -6.72
N LEU A 49 4.77 -1.36 -5.71
CA LEU A 49 3.61 -2.05 -5.16
C LEU A 49 2.64 -1.10 -4.46
N SER A 50 3.07 0.07 -3.99
CA SER A 50 2.21 1.08 -3.36
C SER A 50 1.38 1.89 -4.36
N ILE A 51 1.78 1.93 -5.63
CA ILE A 51 1.11 2.76 -6.66
C ILE A 51 -0.40 2.49 -6.74
N PRO A 52 -0.89 1.24 -6.87
CA PRO A 52 -2.32 0.98 -6.99
C PRO A 52 -3.12 1.47 -5.76
N PHE A 53 -2.54 1.34 -4.55
CA PHE A 53 -3.20 1.73 -3.30
C PHE A 53 -3.32 3.26 -3.18
N ILE A 54 -2.24 3.99 -3.54
CA ILE A 54 -2.26 5.45 -3.55
C ILE A 54 -3.21 5.95 -4.63
N VAL A 55 -3.15 5.41 -5.84
CA VAL A 55 -4.05 5.78 -6.95
C VAL A 55 -5.50 5.55 -6.55
N LEU A 56 -5.84 4.40 -5.95
CA LEU A 56 -7.20 4.14 -5.48
C LEU A 56 -7.65 5.13 -4.39
N GLY A 57 -6.77 5.48 -3.44
CA GLY A 57 -7.06 6.51 -2.44
C GLY A 57 -7.33 7.89 -3.04
N VAL A 58 -6.52 8.28 -4.03
CA VAL A 58 -6.67 9.54 -4.77
C VAL A 58 -7.97 9.53 -5.57
N VAL A 59 -8.24 8.47 -6.33
CA VAL A 59 -9.44 8.38 -7.18
C VAL A 59 -10.70 8.34 -6.31
N TRP A 60 -10.73 7.64 -5.19
CA TRP A 60 -11.86 7.70 -4.25
C TRP A 60 -12.14 9.11 -3.72
N THR A 61 -11.09 9.93 -3.57
CA THR A 61 -11.22 11.29 -3.05
C THR A 61 -11.66 12.27 -4.14
N LEU A 62 -11.13 12.15 -5.35
CA LEU A 62 -11.32 13.12 -6.43
C LEU A 62 -12.45 12.76 -7.40
N LYS A 63 -12.62 11.47 -7.71
CA LYS A 63 -13.57 10.93 -8.70
C LYS A 63 -14.11 9.56 -8.27
N PRO A 64 -14.89 9.49 -7.17
CA PRO A 64 -15.38 8.23 -6.61
C PRO A 64 -16.17 7.39 -7.62
N GLU A 65 -16.78 8.00 -8.64
CA GLU A 65 -17.51 7.34 -9.72
C GLU A 65 -16.66 6.41 -10.60
N LEU A 66 -15.33 6.55 -10.60
CA LEU A 66 -14.42 5.67 -11.36
C LEU A 66 -14.04 4.38 -10.59
N THR A 67 -14.56 4.21 -9.38
CA THR A 67 -14.18 3.13 -8.44
C THR A 67 -15.38 2.45 -7.78
N THR A 68 -16.58 2.71 -8.31
CA THR A 68 -17.88 2.16 -7.89
C THR A 68 -18.55 1.50 -9.08
#